data_AF-A0A952EV59-F1
#
_entry.id   AF-A0A952EV59-F1
#
_cell.length_a   1.000
_cell.length_b   1.000
_cell.length_c   1.000
_cell.angle_alpha   90.00
_cell.angle_beta   90.00
_cell.angle_gamma   90.00
#
_symmetry.space_group_name_H-M   'P 1'
#
loop_
_entity.id
_entity.type
_entity.pdbx_description
1 polymer ?
#
loop_
_entity_poly.entity_id
_entity_poly.type
_entity_poly.pdbx_seq_one_letter_code
_entity_poly.pdbx_strand_id
1 'polypeptide(L)'
;LYVSELVAPNTVNTMPEKTIDAVADHGVITGDTVTGKADEAQAVFDKLDAVGIDLPDVFKVLEDEGVEKFEKSWLELLDATREQLDAAKK
;
A
#
# COMPACT_ATOMS: atom_id res chain seq x y z
N LEU A 1 -8.37 4.90 -9.03
CA LEU A 1 -6.92 5.21 -9.08
C LEU A 1 -6.08 3.97 -8.77
N TYR A 2 -5.97 3.48 -7.53
CA TYR A 2 -5.10 2.32 -7.23
C TYR A 2 -5.74 0.93 -7.38
N VAL A 3 -7.02 0.86 -7.78
CA VAL A 3 -7.73 -0.41 -8.01
C VAL A 3 -7.92 -0.63 -9.52
N SER A 4 -8.55 0.33 -10.20
CA SER A 4 -8.81 0.27 -11.65
C SER A 4 -7.55 0.11 -12.51
N GLU A 5 -6.43 0.75 -12.12
CA GLU A 5 -5.17 0.71 -12.88
C GLU A 5 -4.28 -0.50 -12.57
N LEU A 6 -4.70 -1.37 -11.63
CA LEU A 6 -3.95 -2.54 -11.17
C LEU A 6 -4.76 -3.84 -11.29
N VAL A 7 -5.63 -3.91 -12.30
CA VAL A 7 -6.43 -5.12 -12.58
C VAL A 7 -5.65 -6.03 -13.50
N ALA A 8 -5.31 -7.23 -13.03
CA ALA A 8 -4.57 -8.23 -13.82
C ALA A 8 -4.90 -9.67 -13.38
N PRO A 9 -4.79 -10.66 -14.28
CA PRO A 9 -4.96 -12.07 -13.91
C PRO A 9 -3.97 -12.52 -12.82
N ASN A 10 -4.41 -13.42 -11.93
CA ASN A 10 -3.59 -14.01 -10.88
C ASN A 10 -2.99 -13.01 -9.87
N THR A 11 -3.67 -11.88 -9.65
CA THR A 11 -3.28 -10.88 -8.65
C THR A 11 -4.37 -10.69 -7.60
N VAL A 12 -3.99 -10.14 -6.45
CA VAL A 12 -4.90 -9.76 -5.37
C VAL A 12 -4.62 -8.32 -4.99
N ASN A 13 -5.68 -7.54 -4.80
CA ASN A 13 -5.60 -6.21 -4.19
C ASN A 13 -6.25 -6.26 -2.80
N THR A 14 -5.44 -6.11 -1.75
CA THR A 14 -5.94 -6.09 -0.36
C THR A 14 -6.41 -4.68 -0.01
N MET A 15 -7.71 -4.48 -0.11
CA MET A 15 -8.35 -3.18 0.06
C MET A 15 -8.98 -3.03 1.45
N PRO A 16 -8.89 -1.84 2.07
CA PRO A 16 -9.78 -1.49 3.18
C PRO A 16 -11.24 -1.48 2.75
N GLU A 17 -12.17 -1.78 3.65
CA GLU A 17 -13.62 -1.85 3.39
C GLU A 17 -14.15 -0.62 2.65
N LYS A 18 -13.79 0.60 3.11
CA LYS A 18 -14.17 1.85 2.44
C LYS A 18 -13.74 1.94 0.98
N THR A 19 -12.61 1.32 0.62
CA THR A 19 -12.12 1.29 -0.76
C THR A 19 -12.92 0.29 -1.58
N ILE A 20 -13.29 -0.86 -0.99
CA ILE A 20 -14.20 -1.83 -1.61
C ILE A 20 -15.54 -1.17 -1.92
N ASP A 21 -16.12 -0.46 -0.93
CA ASP A 21 -17.40 0.24 -1.10
C ASP A 21 -17.33 1.29 -2.21
N ALA A 22 -16.25 2.08 -2.25
CA ALA A 22 -16.04 3.08 -3.29
C ALA A 22 -15.94 2.45 -4.69
N VAL A 23 -15.24 1.33 -4.82
CA VAL A 23 -15.15 0.59 -6.09
C VAL A 23 -16.50 -0.02 -6.47
N ALA A 24 -17.28 -0.51 -5.51
CA ALA A 24 -18.60 -1.07 -5.77
C ALA A 24 -19.62 -0.01 -6.24
N ASP A 25 -19.56 1.19 -5.68
CA ASP A 25 -20.47 2.29 -6.01
C ASP A 25 -20.15 2.95 -7.35
N HIS A 26 -18.87 3.25 -7.61
CA HIS A 26 -18.47 4.06 -8.77
C HIS A 26 -17.15 3.63 -9.43
N GLY A 27 -16.66 2.41 -9.16
CA GLY A 27 -15.48 1.86 -9.81
C GLY A 27 -15.72 1.55 -11.29
N VAL A 28 -14.81 1.98 -12.16
CA VAL A 28 -14.82 1.64 -13.59
C VAL A 28 -13.74 0.59 -13.84
N ILE A 29 -14.14 -0.64 -14.14
CA ILE A 29 -13.25 -1.77 -14.42
C ILE A 29 -13.37 -2.14 -15.91
N THR A 30 -12.31 -1.89 -16.67
CA THR A 30 -12.29 -2.05 -18.13
C THR A 30 -11.62 -3.33 -18.62
N GLY A 31 -11.13 -4.17 -17.69
CA GLY A 31 -10.40 -5.40 -17.99
C GLY A 31 -8.99 -5.36 -17.40
N ASP A 32 -8.06 -6.09 -18.03
CA ASP A 32 -6.64 -6.04 -17.68
C ASP A 32 -6.06 -4.67 -17.99
N THR A 33 -5.54 -3.99 -16.97
CA THR A 33 -4.96 -2.65 -17.05
C THR A 33 -3.47 -2.63 -16.78
N VAL A 34 -2.83 -3.80 -16.60
CA VAL A 34 -1.41 -3.95 -16.28
C VAL A 34 -0.62 -4.52 -17.45
N THR A 35 -1.13 -5.57 -18.09
CA THR A 35 -0.40 -6.28 -19.15
C THR A 35 -0.12 -5.34 -20.33
N GLY A 36 1.14 -5.27 -20.75
CA GLY A 36 1.59 -4.41 -21.86
C GLY A 36 1.96 -2.98 -21.48
N LYS A 37 1.83 -2.57 -20.22
CA LYS A 37 2.19 -1.20 -19.76
C LYS A 37 3.62 -1.06 -19.20
N ALA A 38 4.46 -2.08 -19.34
CA ALA A 38 5.82 -2.07 -18.76
C ALA A 38 6.66 -0.87 -19.25
N ASP A 39 6.65 -0.60 -20.56
CA ASP A 39 7.42 0.51 -21.15
C ASP A 39 6.87 1.88 -20.71
N GLU A 40 5.55 2.01 -20.58
CA GLU A 40 4.92 3.24 -20.08
C GLU A 40 5.31 3.48 -18.61
N ALA A 41 5.27 2.43 -17.78
CA ALA A 41 5.69 2.51 -16.40
C ALA A 41 7.17 2.90 -16.29
N GLN A 42 8.06 2.26 -17.06
CA GLN A 42 9.47 2.61 -17.07
C GLN A 42 9.71 4.07 -17.47
N ALA A 43 8.99 4.57 -18.49
CA ALA A 43 9.10 5.96 -18.90
C ALA A 43 8.66 6.96 -17.81
N VAL A 44 7.81 6.55 -16.85
CA VAL A 44 7.50 7.35 -15.66
C VAL A 44 8.69 7.38 -14.71
N PHE A 45 9.29 6.22 -14.42
CA PHE A 45 10.49 6.14 -13.57
C PHE A 45 11.67 6.93 -14.14
N ASP A 46 11.91 6.84 -15.45
CA ASP A 46 12.97 7.60 -16.14
C ASP A 46 12.75 9.11 -16.00
N LYS A 47 11.50 9.58 -16.05
CA LYS A 47 11.17 11.00 -15.85
C LYS A 47 11.39 11.45 -14.41
N LEU A 48 11.15 10.59 -13.43
CA LEU A 48 11.42 10.90 -12.02
C LEU A 48 12.93 11.06 -11.79
N ASP A 49 13.73 10.14 -12.33
CA ASP A 49 15.19 10.21 -12.27
C ASP A 49 15.72 11.46 -13.01
N ALA A 50 15.17 11.77 -14.19
CA ALA A 50 15.56 12.94 -14.98
C ALA A 50 15.31 14.30 -14.27
N VAL A 51 14.37 14.36 -13.33
CA VAL A 51 14.15 15.56 -12.48
C VAL A 51 14.94 15.53 -11.17
N GLY A 52 15.82 14.53 -11.00
CA GLY A 52 16.74 14.41 -9.86
C GLY A 52 16.17 13.68 -8.65
N ILE A 53 15.11 12.87 -8.81
CA ILE A 53 14.59 12.03 -7.73
C ILE A 53 15.45 10.77 -7.62
N ASP A 54 16.14 10.64 -6.49
CA ASP A 54 16.88 9.42 -6.13
C ASP A 54 15.89 8.31 -5.72
N LEU A 55 15.48 7.50 -6.69
CA LEU A 55 14.55 6.39 -6.48
C LEU A 55 15.09 5.34 -5.48
N PRO A 56 16.38 4.92 -5.54
CA PRO A 56 16.96 4.09 -4.49
C PRO A 56 16.81 4.66 -3.07
N ASP A 57 17.05 5.95 -2.87
CA ASP A 57 16.85 6.60 -1.57
C ASP A 57 15.36 6.60 -1.15
N VAL A 58 14.46 6.95 -2.07
CA VAL A 58 13.00 6.90 -1.82
C VAL A 58 12.57 5.50 -1.37
N PHE A 59 13.02 4.44 -2.05
CA PHE A 59 12.67 3.07 -1.68
C PHE A 59 13.22 2.70 -0.31
N LYS A 60 14.46 3.11 0.00
CA LYS A 60 15.06 2.89 1.31
C LYS A 60 14.27 3.57 2.42
N VAL A 61 13.91 4.84 2.24
CA VAL A 61 13.12 5.60 3.22
C VAL A 61 11.75 4.94 3.44
N LEU A 62 11.07 4.53 2.37
CA LEU A 62 9.77 3.87 2.49
C LEU A 62 9.85 2.52 3.22
N GLU A 63 10.91 1.75 3.01
CA GLU A 63 11.15 0.48 3.71
C GLU A 63 11.45 0.73 5.20
N ASP A 64 12.40 1.62 5.50
CA ASP A 64 12.81 1.95 6.87
C ASP A 64 11.60 2.48 7.68
N GLU A 65 10.86 3.46 7.15
CA GLU A 65 9.65 3.98 7.79
C GLU A 65 8.54 2.92 7.92
N GLY A 66 8.45 1.99 6.96
CA GLY A 66 7.49 0.89 7.00
C GLY A 66 7.73 -0.04 8.18
N VAL A 67 9.00 -0.42 8.41
CA VAL A 67 9.40 -1.24 9.56
C VAL A 67 9.15 -0.51 10.87
N GLU A 68 9.54 0.76 10.97
CA GLU A 68 9.32 1.57 12.17
C GLU A 68 7.83 1.70 12.52
N LYS A 69 6.97 1.97 11.53
CA LYS A 69 5.51 2.04 11.72
C LYS A 69 4.95 0.69 12.18
N PHE A 70 5.46 -0.41 11.63
CA PHE A 70 5.01 -1.75 12.02
C PHE A 70 5.41 -2.09 13.46
N GLU A 71 6.66 -1.81 13.85
CA GLU A 71 7.13 -1.98 15.24
C GLU A 71 6.29 -1.16 16.22
N LYS A 72 6.04 0.12 15.89
CA LYS A 72 5.22 0.99 16.71
C LYS A 72 3.81 0.43 16.92
N SER A 73 3.13 0.01 15.85
CA SER A 73 1.79 -0.59 15.96
C SER A 73 1.78 -1.89 16.77
N TRP A 74 2.89 -2.66 16.73
CA TRP A 74 3.03 -3.86 17.55
C TRP A 74 3.16 -3.54 19.05
N LEU A 75 3.96 -2.53 19.41
CA LEU A 75 4.10 -2.08 20.79
C LEU A 75 2.77 -1.53 21.33
N GLU A 76 2.05 -0.74 20.52
CA GLU A 76 0.71 -0.24 20.86
C GLU A 76 -0.28 -1.40 21.14
N LEU A 77 -0.23 -2.48 20.35
CA LEU A 77 -1.03 -3.68 20.57
C LEU A 77 -0.67 -4.39 21.89
N LEU A 78 0.63 -4.52 22.20
CA LEU A 78 1.09 -5.16 23.43
C LEU A 78 0.67 -4.37 24.67
N ASP A 79 0.77 -3.05 24.62
CA ASP A 79 0.36 -2.18 25.73
C ASP A 79 -1.15 -2.25 25.94
N ALA A 80 -1.95 -2.14 24.87
CA ALA A 80 -3.40 -2.30 24.96
C ALA A 80 -3.81 -3.67 25.52
N THR A 81 -3.11 -4.74 25.12
CA THR A 81 -3.35 -6.09 25.63
C THR A 81 -3.01 -6.19 27.12
N ARG A 82 -1.89 -5.59 27.55
CA ARG A 82 -1.49 -5.55 28.96
C ARG A 82 -2.53 -4.82 29.81
N GLU A 83 -3.03 -3.68 29.35
CA GLU A 83 -4.09 -2.92 30.03
C GLU A 83 -5.34 -3.78 30.26
N GLN A 84 -5.77 -4.54 29.25
CA GLN A 84 -6.93 -5.43 29.37
C GLN A 84 -6.68 -6.58 30.36
N LEU A 85 -5.49 -7.18 30.34
CA LEU A 85 -5.13 -8.25 31.29
C LEU A 85 -5.08 -7.76 32.73
N ASP A 86 -4.57 -6.56 32.97
CA ASP A 86 -4.49 -5.99 34.32
C ASP A 86 -5.85 -5.53 34.84
N ALA A 87 -6.74 -5.06 33.96
CA ALA A 87 -8.13 -4.78 34.30
C ALA A 87 -8.89 -6.05 34.72
N ALA A 88 -8.67 -7.17 34.03
CA ALA A 88 -9.34 -8.44 34.31
C ALA A 88 -8.87 -9.15 35.61
N LYS A 89 -7.72 -8.75 36.17
CA LYS A 89 -7.19 -9.29 37.44
C LYS A 89 -7.76 -8.60 38.68
N LYS A 90 -8.43 -7.45 38.53
CA LYS A 90 -9.06 -6.69 39.62
C LYS A 90 -10.50 -7.14 39.81
#